data_AF-A0A560PXI6-F1
#
_entry.id   AF-A0A560PXI6-F1
#
_cell.length_a   1.000
_cell.length_b   1.000
_cell.length_c   1.000
_cell.angle_alpha   90.00
_cell.angle_beta   90.00
_cell.angle_gamma   90.00
#
_symmetry.space_group_name_H-M   'P 1'
#
loop_
_entity.id
_entity.type
_entity.pdbx_description
1 polymer ?
#
loop_
_entity_poly.entity_id
_entity_poly.type
_entity_poly.pdbx_seq_one_letter_code
_entity_poly.pdbx_strand_id
1 'polypeptide(L)'
;MIQRYVAFAGLLLILGELQAAPAKAVSDDEARIEALANQNLARALWPETKKSCLDRDDAKQSDIMRMVDARLREQPINHSKFQARLNYSACRQMLTDVGYINGACANKAPTKIETDYADRNWIADGGECERQIATHSESTDSAESLTDEEVAAQLRREGNSEDDIKFIMNLRNN
;
A
#
# COMPACT_ATOMS: atom_id res chain seq x y z
N MET A 1 31.63 46.26 -40.29
CA MET A 1 32.40 46.31 -39.03
C MET A 1 31.47 46.99 -38.02
N ILE A 2 30.78 46.32 -37.11
CA ILE A 2 31.33 45.70 -35.89
C ILE A 2 30.33 44.64 -35.40
N GLN A 3 30.84 43.44 -35.17
CA GLN A 3 30.14 42.24 -34.71
C GLN A 3 30.21 42.24 -33.17
N ARG A 4 29.06 42.30 -32.49
CA ARG A 4 29.01 42.23 -31.01
C ARG A 4 28.59 40.82 -30.59
N TYR A 5 29.58 40.06 -30.13
CA TYR A 5 29.39 38.81 -29.41
C TYR A 5 28.94 39.11 -27.98
N VAL A 6 27.76 38.64 -27.57
CA VAL A 6 27.37 38.57 -26.16
C VAL A 6 27.57 37.14 -25.71
N ALA A 7 28.60 36.95 -24.90
CA ALA A 7 28.88 35.71 -24.19
C ALA A 7 27.84 35.53 -23.08
N PHE A 8 27.00 34.49 -23.17
CA PHE A 8 26.18 34.04 -22.04
C PHE A 8 26.94 32.93 -21.32
N ALA A 9 27.42 33.28 -20.13
CA ALA A 9 28.10 32.39 -19.20
C ALA A 9 27.19 31.24 -18.78
N GLY A 10 27.72 30.02 -18.86
CA GLY A 10 27.05 28.80 -18.43
C GLY A 10 26.76 28.81 -16.93
N LEU A 11 25.48 28.65 -16.59
CA LEU A 11 25.03 28.36 -15.24
C LEU A 11 25.23 26.85 -15.00
N LEU A 12 26.31 26.49 -14.29
CA LEU A 12 26.49 25.13 -13.79
C LEU A 12 25.40 24.84 -12.74
N LEU A 13 24.43 24.01 -13.11
CA LEU A 13 23.48 23.39 -12.19
C LEU A 13 24.26 22.41 -11.31
N ILE A 14 24.54 22.81 -10.08
CA ILE A 14 24.97 21.90 -9.02
C ILE A 14 23.76 21.00 -8.72
N LEU A 15 23.74 19.81 -9.33
CA LEU A 15 22.91 18.69 -8.91
C LEU A 15 23.44 18.23 -7.55
N GLY A 16 23.03 18.91 -6.48
CA GLY A 16 23.17 18.39 -5.13
C GLY A 16 22.33 17.13 -5.05
N GLU A 17 22.98 15.98 -4.93
CA GLU A 17 22.34 14.73 -4.59
C GLU A 17 21.64 14.90 -3.23
N LEU A 18 20.35 15.23 -3.27
CA LEU A 18 19.48 15.10 -2.13
C LEU A 18 19.32 13.59 -1.89
N GLN A 19 20.30 12.96 -1.24
CA GLN A 19 20.18 11.59 -0.78
C GLN A 19 19.07 11.58 0.27
N ALA A 20 17.85 11.30 -0.17
CA ALA A 20 16.71 11.10 0.71
C ALA A 20 17.11 10.01 1.71
N ALA A 21 17.03 10.33 3.01
CA ALA A 21 17.31 9.38 4.08
C ALA A 21 16.59 8.06 3.78
N PRO A 22 17.24 6.90 4.05
CA PRO A 22 16.64 5.62 3.75
C PRO A 22 15.29 5.52 4.44
N ALA A 23 14.21 5.42 3.65
CA ALA A 23 12.86 5.26 4.18
C ALA A 23 12.84 4.10 5.20
N LYS A 24 12.41 4.40 6.42
CA LYS A 24 12.30 3.44 7.53
C LYS A 24 11.38 2.29 7.10
N ALA A 25 11.79 1.05 7.36
CA ALA A 25 10.94 -0.10 7.17
C ALA A 25 9.67 0.03 8.04
N VAL A 26 8.53 -0.36 7.49
CA VAL A 26 7.25 -0.34 8.20
C VAL A 26 7.11 -1.65 8.98
N SER A 27 6.88 -1.56 10.28
CA SER A 27 6.59 -2.71 11.15
C SER A 27 5.21 -3.30 10.86
N ASP A 28 4.97 -4.54 11.30
CA ASP A 28 3.66 -5.18 11.14
C ASP A 28 2.56 -4.42 11.90
N ASP A 29 2.85 -3.92 13.12
CA ASP A 29 1.91 -3.09 13.88
C ASP A 29 1.57 -1.78 13.17
N GLU A 30 2.57 -1.07 12.63
CA GLU A 30 2.34 0.13 11.83
C GLU A 30 1.48 -0.20 10.59
N ALA A 31 1.75 -1.32 9.90
CA ALA A 31 0.97 -1.76 8.76
C ALA A 31 -0.47 -2.15 9.13
N ARG A 32 -0.68 -2.80 10.28
CA ARG A 32 -2.00 -3.16 10.81
C ARG A 32 -2.83 -1.94 11.18
N ILE A 33 -2.22 -0.96 11.87
CA ILE A 33 -2.88 0.33 12.18
C ILE A 33 -3.27 1.04 10.88
N GLU A 34 -2.37 1.03 9.89
CA GLU A 34 -2.62 1.59 8.57
C GLU A 34 -3.80 0.90 7.86
N ALA A 35 -3.86 -0.43 7.93
CA ALA A 35 -4.91 -1.27 7.38
C ALA A 35 -6.28 -1.00 8.01
N LEU A 36 -6.35 -0.92 9.35
CA LEU A 36 -7.56 -0.55 10.09
C LEU A 36 -8.05 0.84 9.69
N ALA A 37 -7.14 1.81 9.59
CA ALA A 37 -7.47 3.16 9.15
C ALA A 37 -7.98 3.18 7.69
N ASN A 38 -7.37 2.39 6.79
CA ASN A 38 -7.84 2.25 5.41
C ASN A 38 -9.25 1.66 5.34
N GLN A 39 -9.48 0.57 6.07
CA GLN A 39 -10.78 -0.10 6.11
C GLN A 39 -11.88 0.86 6.61
N ASN A 40 -11.62 1.56 7.72
CA ASN A 40 -12.57 2.49 8.32
C ASN A 40 -12.88 3.66 7.37
N LEU A 41 -11.85 4.26 6.78
CA LEU A 41 -12.02 5.34 5.81
C LEU A 41 -12.82 4.86 4.59
N ALA A 42 -12.45 3.73 4.01
CA ALA A 42 -13.12 3.19 2.83
C ALA A 42 -14.61 2.91 3.11
N ARG A 43 -14.94 2.31 4.27
CA ARG A 43 -16.33 2.04 4.68
C ARG A 43 -17.14 3.31 4.89
N ALA A 44 -16.53 4.39 5.39
CA ALA A 44 -17.18 5.67 5.53
C ALA A 44 -17.41 6.34 4.16
N LEU A 45 -16.44 6.26 3.25
CA LEU A 45 -16.52 6.91 1.94
C LEU A 45 -17.43 6.17 0.96
N TRP A 46 -17.50 4.84 1.00
CA TRP A 46 -18.28 4.05 0.04
C TRP A 46 -19.75 4.49 -0.12
N PRO A 47 -20.57 4.61 0.95
CA PRO A 47 -21.94 5.10 0.83
C PRO A 47 -22.01 6.56 0.37
N GLU A 48 -21.07 7.42 0.80
CA GLU A 48 -20.98 8.82 0.38
C GLU A 48 -20.67 8.96 -1.11
N THR A 49 -19.81 8.09 -1.65
CA THR A 49 -19.50 8.02 -3.08
C THR A 49 -20.74 7.65 -3.88
N LYS A 50 -21.49 6.62 -3.46
CA LYS A 50 -22.72 6.23 -4.15
C LYS A 50 -23.77 7.35 -4.11
N LYS A 51 -23.93 8.01 -2.95
CA LYS A 51 -24.86 9.12 -2.79
C LYS A 51 -24.49 10.31 -3.67
N SER A 52 -23.24 10.79 -3.59
CA SER A 52 -22.76 11.92 -4.40
C SER A 52 -22.78 11.63 -5.89
N CYS A 53 -22.62 10.38 -6.31
CA CYS A 53 -22.81 9.95 -7.70
C CYS A 53 -24.26 10.13 -8.18
N LEU A 54 -25.23 9.67 -7.39
CA LEU A 54 -26.65 9.81 -7.69
C LEU A 54 -27.11 11.26 -7.70
N ASP A 55 -26.63 12.04 -6.72
CA ASP A 55 -26.99 13.45 -6.55
C ASP A 55 -26.23 14.37 -7.54
N ARG A 56 -25.25 13.85 -8.29
CA ARG A 56 -24.31 14.62 -9.13
C ARG A 56 -23.61 15.74 -8.37
N ASP A 57 -23.18 15.44 -7.16
CA ASP A 57 -22.45 16.36 -6.29
C ASP A 57 -20.95 16.31 -6.62
N ASP A 58 -20.56 17.04 -7.66
CA ASP A 58 -19.17 17.09 -8.16
C ASP A 58 -18.18 17.58 -7.09
N ALA A 59 -18.62 18.49 -6.21
CA ALA A 59 -17.78 19.00 -5.12
C ALA A 59 -17.48 17.89 -4.11
N LYS A 60 -18.50 17.14 -3.69
CA LYS A 60 -18.32 16.00 -2.79
C LYS A 60 -17.51 14.88 -3.43
N GLN A 61 -17.72 14.58 -4.71
CA GLN A 61 -16.92 13.58 -5.43
C GLN A 61 -15.44 13.99 -5.49
N SER A 62 -15.13 15.26 -5.74
CA SER A 62 -13.76 15.78 -5.72
C SER A 62 -13.14 15.67 -4.33
N ASP A 63 -13.89 15.99 -3.28
CA ASP A 63 -13.46 15.84 -1.89
C ASP A 63 -13.11 14.38 -1.56
N ILE A 64 -13.96 13.43 -1.99
CA ILE A 64 -13.73 11.99 -1.85
C ILE A 64 -12.44 11.57 -2.55
N MET A 65 -12.23 11.93 -3.82
CA MET A 65 -10.99 11.60 -4.52
C MET A 65 -9.76 12.14 -3.79
N ARG A 66 -9.80 13.40 -3.33
CA ARG A 66 -8.65 13.98 -2.61
C ARG A 66 -8.34 13.22 -1.32
N MET A 67 -9.36 12.79 -0.57
CA MET A 67 -9.17 11.99 0.63
C MET A 67 -8.54 10.63 0.31
N VAL A 68 -9.03 9.93 -0.72
CA VAL A 68 -8.46 8.66 -1.19
C VAL A 68 -7.00 8.85 -1.64
N ASP A 69 -6.73 9.85 -2.49
CA ASP A 69 -5.39 10.12 -3.03
C ASP A 69 -4.40 10.55 -1.95
N ALA A 70 -4.83 11.36 -0.98
CA ALA A 70 -4.01 11.72 0.17
C ALA A 70 -3.62 10.44 0.94
N ARG A 71 -4.59 9.59 1.24
CA ARG A 71 -4.35 8.36 2.00
C ARG A 71 -3.45 7.38 1.26
N LEU A 72 -3.65 7.19 -0.05
CA LEU A 72 -2.82 6.28 -0.86
C LEU A 72 -1.39 6.80 -1.03
N ARG A 73 -1.16 8.12 -1.05
CA ARG A 73 0.19 8.70 -1.14
C ARG A 73 1.02 8.51 0.13
N GLU A 74 0.39 8.38 1.29
CA GLU A 74 1.05 8.03 2.55
C GLU A 74 1.59 6.59 2.55
N GLN A 75 1.22 5.78 1.54
CA GLN A 75 1.48 4.35 1.45
C GLN A 75 2.31 4.01 0.21
N PRO A 76 3.57 4.49 0.12
CA PRO A 76 4.42 4.20 -1.03
C PRO A 76 4.59 2.69 -1.25
N ILE A 77 4.54 2.28 -2.51
CA ILE A 77 4.64 0.89 -2.95
C ILE A 77 6.10 0.56 -3.29
N ASN A 78 6.97 0.59 -2.28
CA ASN A 78 8.32 0.03 -2.39
C ASN A 78 8.35 -1.38 -1.78
N HIS A 79 8.26 -2.39 -2.64
CA HIS A 79 8.14 -3.80 -2.24
C HIS A 79 9.29 -4.32 -1.38
N SER A 80 10.50 -3.74 -1.46
CA SER A 80 11.63 -4.15 -0.60
C SER A 80 11.58 -3.54 0.79
N LYS A 81 10.85 -2.44 0.99
CA LYS A 81 10.82 -1.68 2.26
C LYS A 81 9.49 -1.79 3.02
N PHE A 82 8.43 -2.24 2.36
CA PHE A 82 7.08 -2.27 2.91
C PHE A 82 6.42 -3.64 2.80
N GLN A 83 7.19 -4.72 2.99
CA GLN A 83 6.67 -6.09 2.97
C GLN A 83 5.51 -6.28 3.95
N ALA A 84 5.58 -5.69 5.15
CA ALA A 84 4.48 -5.73 6.13
C ALA A 84 3.15 -5.21 5.56
N ARG A 85 3.16 -4.18 4.70
CA ARG A 85 1.93 -3.67 4.05
C ARG A 85 1.32 -4.65 3.06
N LEU A 86 2.09 -5.58 2.50
CA LEU A 86 1.59 -6.56 1.54
C LEU A 86 0.61 -7.55 2.19
N ASN A 87 0.82 -7.85 3.49
CA ASN A 87 -0.09 -8.66 4.30
C ASN A 87 -1.48 -8.04 4.43
N TYR A 88 -1.59 -6.73 4.22
CA TYR A 88 -2.83 -5.96 4.36
C TYR A 88 -3.27 -5.30 3.04
N SER A 89 -2.85 -5.88 1.90
CA SER A 89 -3.10 -5.32 0.58
C SER A 89 -4.58 -5.10 0.26
N ALA A 90 -5.48 -5.94 0.74
CA ALA A 90 -6.91 -5.81 0.46
C ALA A 90 -7.53 -4.57 1.12
N CYS A 91 -7.03 -4.18 2.30
CA CYS A 91 -7.49 -2.95 2.96
C CYS A 91 -7.12 -1.69 2.16
N ARG A 92 -5.97 -1.71 1.47
CA ARG A 92 -5.62 -0.66 0.50
C ARG A 92 -6.52 -0.73 -0.74
N GLN A 93 -6.88 -1.93 -1.20
CA GLN A 93 -7.76 -2.09 -2.36
C GLN A 93 -9.18 -1.57 -2.12
N MET A 94 -9.71 -1.65 -0.91
CA MET A 94 -10.97 -0.99 -0.56
C MET A 94 -10.96 0.53 -0.86
N LEU A 95 -9.84 1.22 -0.67
CA LEU A 95 -9.69 2.64 -1.05
C LEU A 95 -9.63 2.81 -2.58
N THR A 96 -8.97 1.89 -3.28
CA THR A 96 -8.95 1.86 -4.74
C THR A 96 -10.35 1.65 -5.31
N ASP A 97 -11.18 0.80 -4.70
CA ASP A 97 -12.57 0.59 -5.11
C ASP A 97 -13.41 1.86 -4.98
N VAL A 98 -13.28 2.57 -3.86
CA VAL A 98 -13.90 3.89 -3.66
C VAL A 98 -13.46 4.85 -4.75
N GLY A 99 -12.15 4.91 -5.04
CA GLY A 99 -11.60 5.75 -6.11
C GLY A 99 -12.10 5.38 -7.49
N TYR A 100 -12.22 4.08 -7.80
CA TYR A 100 -12.69 3.57 -9.07
C TYR A 100 -14.12 4.02 -9.36
N ILE A 101 -15.06 3.76 -8.45
CA ILE A 101 -16.46 4.12 -8.68
C ILE A 101 -16.66 5.64 -8.64
N ASN A 102 -15.95 6.36 -7.78
CA ASN A 102 -15.99 7.82 -7.74
C ASN A 102 -15.46 8.45 -9.04
N GLY A 103 -14.34 7.93 -9.55
CA GLY A 103 -13.77 8.35 -10.83
C GLY A 103 -14.67 8.03 -12.03
N ALA A 104 -15.39 6.90 -11.99
CA ALA A 104 -16.41 6.62 -13.00
C ALA A 104 -17.49 7.71 -12.97
N CYS A 105 -18.07 7.99 -11.80
CA CYS A 105 -19.11 8.99 -11.58
C CYS A 105 -18.72 10.41 -12.01
N ALA A 106 -17.50 10.83 -11.72
CA ALA A 106 -16.99 12.15 -12.09
C ALA A 106 -16.88 12.35 -13.61
N ASN A 107 -16.68 11.27 -14.38
CA ASN A 107 -16.64 11.32 -15.84
C ASN A 107 -18.04 11.20 -16.46
N LYS A 108 -18.85 10.25 -15.97
CA LYS A 108 -20.21 9.98 -16.44
C LYS A 108 -20.96 9.12 -15.41
N ALA A 109 -22.28 9.02 -15.51
CA ALA A 109 -23.01 8.03 -14.72
C ALA A 109 -22.48 6.60 -15.03
N PRO A 110 -22.05 5.81 -14.03
CA PRO A 110 -21.55 4.47 -14.25
C PRO A 110 -22.67 3.58 -14.81
N THR A 111 -22.29 2.71 -15.74
CA THR A 111 -23.19 1.68 -16.28
C THR A 111 -23.49 0.65 -15.21
N LYS A 112 -24.58 -0.11 -15.40
CA LYS A 112 -24.92 -1.22 -14.48
C LYS A 112 -23.77 -2.23 -14.34
N ILE A 113 -23.05 -2.52 -15.43
CA ILE A 113 -21.94 -3.47 -15.41
C ILE A 113 -20.79 -2.96 -14.55
N GLU A 114 -20.44 -1.67 -14.66
CA GLU A 114 -19.40 -1.03 -13.85
C GLU A 114 -19.80 -1.02 -12.36
N THR A 115 -21.06 -0.70 -12.04
CA THR A 115 -21.57 -0.74 -10.65
C THR A 115 -21.58 -2.16 -10.09
N ASP A 116 -22.08 -3.15 -10.84
CA ASP A 116 -22.09 -4.55 -10.40
C ASP A 116 -20.66 -5.08 -10.20
N TYR A 117 -19.71 -4.67 -11.04
CA TYR A 117 -18.29 -5.02 -10.90
C TYR A 117 -17.69 -4.41 -9.64
N ALA A 118 -17.88 -3.11 -9.43
CA ALA A 118 -17.39 -2.40 -8.25
C ALA A 118 -17.99 -2.97 -6.96
N ASP A 119 -19.27 -3.33 -6.94
CA ASP A 119 -19.94 -3.94 -5.78
C ASP A 119 -19.38 -5.33 -5.46
N ARG A 120 -19.06 -6.15 -6.46
CA ARG A 120 -18.44 -7.46 -6.24
C ARG A 120 -17.03 -7.31 -5.65
N ASN A 121 -16.22 -6.40 -6.21
CA ASN A 121 -14.88 -6.13 -5.70
C ASN A 121 -14.93 -5.60 -4.27
N TRP A 122 -15.79 -4.62 -4.00
CA TRP A 122 -15.99 -4.06 -2.67
C TRP A 122 -16.29 -5.13 -1.61
N ILE A 123 -17.17 -6.09 -1.94
CA ILE A 123 -17.50 -7.20 -1.03
C ILE A 123 -16.30 -8.13 -0.85
N ALA A 124 -15.63 -8.50 -1.93
CA ALA A 124 -14.47 -9.39 -1.90
C ALA A 124 -13.30 -8.78 -1.11
N ASP A 125 -12.91 -7.56 -1.45
CA ASP A 125 -11.79 -6.84 -0.82
C ASP A 125 -12.13 -6.46 0.63
N GLY A 126 -13.40 -6.16 0.93
CA GLY A 126 -13.88 -5.95 2.29
C GLY A 126 -13.72 -7.18 3.17
N GLY A 127 -14.16 -8.34 2.70
CA GLY A 127 -14.02 -9.61 3.43
C GLY A 127 -12.56 -10.06 3.57
N GLU A 128 -11.77 -9.89 2.52
CA GLU A 128 -10.34 -10.20 2.55
C GLU A 128 -9.57 -9.26 3.48
N CYS A 129 -9.89 -7.98 3.52
CA CYS A 129 -9.30 -7.02 4.46
C CYS A 129 -9.62 -7.40 5.93
N GLU A 130 -10.87 -7.76 6.22
CA GLU A 130 -11.25 -8.26 7.56
C GLU A 130 -10.44 -9.51 7.94
N ARG A 131 -10.29 -10.45 7.00
CA ARG A 131 -9.49 -11.67 7.20
C ARG A 131 -8.01 -11.35 7.44
N GLN A 132 -7.41 -10.44 6.66
CA GLN A 132 -6.02 -10.01 6.82
C GLN A 132 -5.77 -9.37 8.19
N ILE A 133 -6.66 -8.46 8.61
CA ILE A 133 -6.59 -7.83 9.93
C ILE A 133 -6.70 -8.89 11.05
N ALA A 134 -7.62 -9.85 10.94
CA ALA A 134 -7.79 -10.88 11.95
C ALA A 134 -6.60 -11.84 12.03
N THR A 135 -6.13 -12.34 10.88
CA THR A 135 -5.05 -13.34 10.80
C THR A 135 -3.73 -12.81 11.39
N HIS A 136 -3.43 -11.53 11.14
CA HIS A 136 -2.20 -10.91 11.63
C HIS A 136 -2.35 -10.22 13.00
N SER A 137 -3.58 -10.19 13.56
CA SER A 137 -3.80 -9.74 14.94
C SER A 137 -3.40 -10.78 15.98
N GLU A 138 -3.39 -12.07 15.63
CA GLU A 138 -3.06 -13.16 16.56
C GLU A 138 -1.54 -13.45 16.64
N SER A 139 -0.77 -12.98 15.66
CA SER A 139 0.68 -13.24 15.58
C SER A 139 1.55 -12.27 16.40
N THR A 140 0.97 -11.36 17.18
CA THR A 140 1.72 -10.33 17.92
C THR A 140 2.15 -10.74 19.33
N ASP A 141 1.72 -11.91 19.84
CA ASP A 141 2.12 -12.34 21.20
C ASP A 141 3.42 -13.17 21.28
N SER A 142 3.97 -13.71 20.17
CA SER A 142 5.36 -14.20 20.18
C SER A 142 5.88 -14.45 18.77
N ALA A 143 6.45 -13.43 18.15
CA ALA A 143 7.66 -13.67 17.39
C ALA A 143 8.84 -13.41 18.34
N GLU A 144 8.97 -14.23 19.40
CA GLU A 144 10.31 -14.48 19.92
C GLU A 144 11.11 -14.94 18.70
N SER A 145 12.16 -14.20 18.37
CA SER A 145 13.07 -14.61 17.31
C SER A 145 13.54 -16.01 17.67
N LEU A 146 13.05 -17.03 16.96
CA LEU A 146 13.56 -18.39 17.14
C LEU A 146 15.07 -18.32 17.08
N THR A 147 15.74 -18.86 18.08
CA THR A 147 17.19 -18.98 18.10
C THR A 147 17.64 -19.75 16.86
N ASP A 148 18.90 -19.54 16.47
CA ASP A 148 19.45 -20.23 15.31
C ASP A 148 19.35 -21.75 15.45
N GLU A 149 19.43 -22.27 16.68
CA GLU A 149 19.19 -23.66 17.03
C GLU A 149 17.75 -24.11 16.78
N GLU A 150 16.75 -23.30 17.12
CA GLU A 150 15.33 -23.62 16.92
C GLU A 150 14.94 -23.62 15.44
N VAL A 151 15.51 -22.69 14.68
CA VAL A 151 15.34 -22.61 13.22
C VAL A 151 15.95 -23.83 12.56
N ALA A 152 17.18 -24.20 12.93
CA ALA A 152 17.83 -25.40 12.40
C ALA A 152 17.06 -26.68 12.77
N ALA A 153 16.53 -26.77 14.01
CA ALA A 153 15.71 -27.90 14.45
C ALA A 153 14.39 -28.00 13.67
N GLN A 154 13.76 -26.87 13.34
CA GLN A 154 12.56 -26.84 12.52
C GLN A 154 12.85 -27.32 11.08
N LEU A 155 13.89 -26.81 10.45
CA LEU A 155 14.25 -27.20 9.08
C LEU A 155 14.57 -28.71 8.98
N ARG A 156 15.17 -29.31 10.01
CA ARG A 156 15.36 -30.77 10.10
C ARG A 156 14.02 -31.52 10.17
N ARG A 157 13.05 -31.03 10.94
CA ARG A 157 11.70 -31.63 11.02
C ARG A 157 10.97 -31.56 9.69
N GLU A 158 11.22 -30.51 8.91
CA GLU A 158 10.66 -30.31 7.56
C GLU A 158 11.39 -31.16 6.50
N GLY A 159 12.43 -31.92 6.88
CA GLY A 159 13.13 -32.85 5.99
C GLY A 159 14.21 -32.20 5.12
N ASN A 160 14.63 -30.97 5.44
CA ASN A 160 15.73 -30.31 4.75
C ASN A 160 17.06 -31.02 5.04
N SER A 161 17.94 -31.04 4.05
CA SER A 161 19.30 -31.58 4.22
C SER A 161 20.16 -30.65 5.09
N GLU A 162 21.19 -31.19 5.75
CA GLU A 162 22.10 -30.35 6.56
C GLU A 162 22.82 -29.29 5.72
N ASP A 163 23.05 -29.55 4.43
CA ASP A 163 23.64 -28.56 3.50
C ASP A 163 22.66 -27.42 3.20
N ASP A 164 21.37 -27.71 3.00
CA ASP A 164 20.31 -26.70 2.82
C ASP A 164 20.12 -25.88 4.09
N ILE A 165 20.12 -26.55 5.26
CA ILE A 165 20.03 -25.87 6.56
C ILE A 165 21.20 -24.91 6.70
N LYS A 166 22.43 -25.35 6.44
CA LYS A 166 23.62 -24.50 6.53
C LYS A 166 23.56 -23.31 5.57
N PHE A 167 23.05 -23.51 4.36
CA PHE A 167 22.85 -22.44 3.40
C PHE A 167 21.82 -21.41 3.90
N ILE A 168 20.66 -21.86 4.39
CA ILE A 168 19.61 -21.00 4.93
C ILE A 168 20.10 -20.23 6.18
N MET A 169 20.82 -20.89 7.09
CA MET A 169 21.38 -20.25 8.27
C MET A 169 22.45 -19.21 7.92
N ASN A 170 23.25 -19.43 6.88
CA ASN A 170 24.21 -18.44 6.39
C ASN A 170 23.52 -17.21 5.78
N LEU A 171 22.38 -17.36 5.10
CA LEU A 171 21.61 -16.23 4.58
C LEU A 171 20.99 -15.39 5.70
N ARG A 172 20.60 -16.03 6.81
CA ARG A 172 20.01 -15.37 7.97
C ARG A 172 20.99 -14.49 8.75
N ASN A 173 22.28 -14.86 8.73
CA ASN A 173 23.35 -14.21 9.49
C ASN A 173 24.15 -13.15 8.68
N ASN A 174 23.69 -12.79 7.48
CA ASN A 174 24.23 -11.71 6.64
C ASN A 174 23.22 -10.56 6.50
#